data_AF-B1TCA1-F1
#
_entry.id   AF-B1TCA1-F1
#
_cell.length_a   1.000
_cell.length_b   1.000
_cell.length_c   1.000
_cell.angle_alpha   90.00
_cell.angle_beta   90.00
_cell.angle_gamma   90.00
#
_symmetry.space_group_name_H-M   'P 1'
#
loop_
_entity.id
_entity.type
_entity.pdbx_description
1 polymer ?
#
loop_
_entity_poly.entity_id
_entity_poly.type
_entity_poly.pdbx_seq_one_letter_code
_entity_poly.pdbx_strand_id
1 'polypeptide(L)'
;MKYLSVDSWLTNGGLPSLLIPDGTTDLTVGISAPVSRTGLIRAPSLARAPLAQGRVAWQLIGQLNLGYDKLEAKDGSGLRDILALFAAADDVRLRRQIDSLIHIDTRPVTRKLPGQSQLRFGRGIECVLTVDEAGLDGTSPYLFGMILEHYVARHVSTHSFTQSVLRSPQRGELMRWPVRTGTRSAA
;
A
#
# COMPACT_ATOMS: atom_id res chain seq x y z
N MET A 1 8.72 30.56 -41.14
CA MET A 1 7.76 30.39 -40.04
C MET A 1 7.95 29.00 -39.45
N LYS A 2 8.08 28.87 -38.12
CA LYS A 2 8.17 27.58 -37.44
C LYS A 2 6.87 27.35 -36.67
N TYR A 3 6.23 26.21 -36.91
CA TYR A 3 5.03 25.77 -36.19
C TYR A 3 5.42 24.64 -35.23
N LEU A 4 4.74 24.57 -34.10
CA LEU A 4 4.86 23.51 -33.10
C LEU A 4 3.51 22.79 -33.02
N SER A 5 3.52 21.47 -33.20
CA SER A 5 2.38 20.60 -32.92
C SER A 5 2.67 19.81 -31.65
N VAL A 6 1.69 19.70 -30.75
CA VAL A 6 1.80 18.96 -29.49
C VAL A 6 0.61 18.03 -29.35
N ASP A 7 0.89 16.74 -29.23
CA ASP A 7 -0.10 15.75 -28.80
C ASP A 7 0.06 15.52 -27.30
N SER A 8 -1.01 15.73 -26.54
CA SER A 8 -0.99 15.59 -25.08
C SER A 8 -2.29 15.03 -24.53
N TRP A 9 -2.19 14.31 -23.41
CA TRP A 9 -3.34 13.81 -22.65
C TRP A 9 -3.69 14.80 -21.54
N LEU A 10 -4.97 15.14 -21.43
CA LEU A 10 -5.48 16.08 -20.44
C LEU A 10 -6.50 15.38 -19.53
N THR A 11 -6.71 15.94 -18.33
CA THR A 11 -7.73 15.48 -17.38
C THR A 11 -8.68 16.62 -17.04
N ASN A 12 -9.89 16.30 -16.58
CA ASN A 12 -10.93 17.27 -16.23
C ASN A 12 -10.76 17.87 -14.81
N GLY A 13 -9.63 17.63 -14.16
CA GLY A 13 -9.34 18.15 -12.82
C GLY A 13 -10.44 17.80 -11.81
N GLY A 14 -10.94 18.82 -11.11
CA GLY A 14 -12.00 18.67 -10.10
C GLY A 14 -13.42 18.55 -10.66
N LEU A 15 -13.64 18.72 -11.97
CA LEU A 15 -14.99 18.74 -12.54
C LEU A 15 -15.80 17.46 -12.29
N PRO A 16 -15.23 16.24 -12.36
CA PRO A 16 -15.99 15.02 -12.07
C PRO A 16 -16.59 14.98 -10.66
N SER A 17 -15.96 15.65 -9.69
CA SER A 17 -16.45 15.69 -8.31
C SER A 17 -17.72 16.54 -8.12
N LEU A 18 -18.09 17.34 -9.12
CA LEU A 18 -19.33 18.13 -9.14
C LEU A 18 -20.54 17.31 -9.61
N LEU A 19 -20.33 16.09 -10.10
CA LEU A 19 -21.42 15.22 -10.50
C LEU A 19 -22.21 14.77 -9.25
N ILE A 20 -23.53 14.77 -9.37
CA ILE A 20 -24.45 14.22 -8.38
C ILE A 20 -25.07 12.98 -9.02
N PRO A 21 -24.50 11.78 -8.79
CA PRO A 21 -24.95 10.59 -9.51
C PRO A 21 -26.28 10.06 -8.96
N ASP A 22 -27.16 9.65 -9.85
CA ASP A 22 -28.38 8.91 -9.53
C ASP A 22 -28.16 7.37 -9.54
N GLY A 23 -27.00 6.92 -10.01
CA GLY A 23 -26.60 5.50 -10.08
C GLY A 23 -27.20 4.75 -11.27
N THR A 24 -27.88 5.43 -12.19
CA THR A 24 -28.65 4.82 -13.29
C THR A 24 -28.48 5.49 -14.65
N THR A 25 -28.33 6.81 -14.71
CA THR A 25 -28.25 7.58 -15.98
C THR A 25 -27.08 8.57 -16.00
N ASP A 26 -26.06 8.33 -15.17
CA ASP A 26 -24.92 9.22 -14.96
C ASP A 26 -23.97 9.33 -16.16
N LEU A 27 -23.94 8.32 -17.03
CA LEU A 27 -23.01 8.23 -18.15
C LEU A 27 -23.73 7.92 -19.46
N THR A 28 -23.18 8.39 -20.57
CA THR A 28 -23.65 8.05 -21.93
C THR A 28 -22.64 7.12 -22.62
N VAL A 29 -23.15 6.13 -23.36
CA VAL A 29 -22.31 5.17 -24.09
C VAL A 29 -21.91 5.77 -25.43
N GLY A 30 -20.61 5.93 -25.68
CA GLY A 30 -20.07 6.51 -26.92
C GLY A 30 -20.09 5.58 -28.14
N ILE A 31 -20.64 4.37 -28.00
CA ILE A 31 -20.80 3.37 -29.05
C ILE A 31 -22.28 2.99 -29.17
N SER A 32 -22.69 2.54 -30.36
CA SER A 32 -24.02 1.97 -30.55
C SER A 32 -24.05 0.55 -29.96
N ALA A 33 -24.61 0.41 -28.76
CA ALA A 33 -24.79 -0.86 -28.07
C ALA A 33 -26.13 -0.86 -27.32
N PRO A 34 -26.84 -2.00 -27.21
CA PRO A 34 -28.12 -2.09 -26.52
C PRO A 34 -27.91 -2.08 -25.00
N VAL A 35 -27.77 -0.88 -24.43
CA VAL A 35 -27.54 -0.66 -23.00
C VAL A 35 -28.76 0.00 -22.38
N SER A 36 -29.34 -0.62 -21.35
CA SER A 36 -30.55 -0.08 -20.70
C SER A 36 -30.25 1.09 -19.76
N ARG A 37 -29.14 1.03 -19.02
CA ARG A 37 -28.74 2.03 -18.00
C ARG A 37 -27.23 2.03 -17.79
N THR A 38 -26.69 3.18 -17.43
CA THR A 38 -25.26 3.41 -17.17
C THR A 38 -25.11 4.42 -16.06
N GLY A 39 -24.75 3.95 -14.89
CA GLY A 39 -24.61 4.77 -13.69
C GLY A 39 -23.33 4.48 -12.92
N LEU A 40 -22.98 5.41 -12.04
CA LEU A 40 -21.83 5.33 -11.16
C LEU A 40 -22.21 4.65 -9.85
N ILE A 41 -21.46 3.61 -9.47
CA ILE A 41 -21.66 2.90 -8.19
C ILE A 41 -21.36 3.82 -6.99
N ARG A 42 -20.43 4.77 -7.17
CA ARG A 42 -20.04 5.77 -6.18
C ARG A 42 -19.75 7.10 -6.87
N ALA A 43 -19.95 8.20 -6.16
CA ALA A 43 -19.55 9.51 -6.62
C ALA A 43 -18.04 9.54 -6.95
N PRO A 44 -17.62 10.29 -7.99
CA PRO A 44 -16.21 10.44 -8.33
C PRO A 44 -15.42 11.02 -7.16
N SER A 45 -14.18 10.55 -6.98
CA SER A 45 -13.32 11.09 -5.94
C SER A 45 -12.85 12.51 -6.28
N LEU A 46 -12.50 13.28 -5.24
CA LEU A 46 -11.85 14.57 -5.41
C LEU A 46 -10.51 14.40 -6.13
N ALA A 47 -10.19 15.33 -7.03
CA ALA A 47 -8.88 15.40 -7.64
C ALA A 47 -7.83 15.72 -6.56
N ARG A 48 -6.81 14.87 -6.45
CA ARG A 48 -5.71 15.06 -5.50
C ARG A 48 -4.49 15.59 -6.24
N ALA A 49 -3.80 16.54 -5.61
CA ALA A 49 -2.51 17.01 -6.10
C ALA A 49 -1.48 15.85 -6.09
N PRO A 50 -0.49 15.86 -7.00
CA PRO A 50 0.54 14.84 -7.01
C PRO A 50 1.37 14.90 -5.72
N LEU A 51 1.67 13.72 -5.15
CA LEU A 51 2.48 13.58 -3.92
C LEU A 51 3.93 14.05 -4.09
N ALA A 52 4.44 14.03 -5.33
CA ALA A 52 5.84 14.32 -5.66
C ALA A 52 6.12 15.83 -5.80
N GLN A 53 5.84 16.61 -4.76
CA GLN A 53 6.20 18.03 -4.70
C GLN A 53 7.20 18.32 -3.57
N GLY A 54 8.21 19.15 -3.86
CA GLY A 54 9.18 19.64 -2.88
C GLY A 54 9.90 18.54 -2.10
N ARG A 55 9.92 18.67 -0.76
CA ARG A 55 10.60 17.72 0.14
C ARG A 55 10.02 16.31 0.09
N VAL A 56 8.70 16.18 -0.10
CA VAL A 56 8.00 14.89 -0.14
C VAL A 56 8.47 14.06 -1.34
N ALA A 57 8.76 14.70 -2.48
CA ALA A 57 9.34 14.02 -3.64
C ALA A 57 10.67 13.34 -3.31
N TRP A 58 11.56 14.02 -2.57
CA TRP A 58 12.83 13.44 -2.14
C TRP A 58 12.66 12.31 -1.13
N GLN A 59 11.68 12.42 -0.22
CA GLN A 59 11.38 11.34 0.72
C GLN A 59 10.83 10.10 -0.02
N LEU A 60 9.96 10.28 -1.02
CA LEU A 60 9.46 9.21 -1.88
C LEU A 60 10.58 8.55 -2.71
N ILE A 61 11.51 9.33 -3.25
CA ILE A 61 12.71 8.80 -3.92
C ILE A 61 13.54 7.96 -2.94
N GLY A 62 13.71 8.44 -1.71
CA GLY A 62 14.41 7.71 -0.65
C GLY A 62 13.78 6.34 -0.36
N GLN A 63 12.47 6.19 -0.50
CA GLN A 63 11.80 4.89 -0.30
C GLN A 63 12.20 3.82 -1.33
N LEU A 64 12.68 4.21 -2.52
CA LEU A 64 13.17 3.25 -3.52
C LEU A 64 14.37 2.46 -3.00
N ASN A 65 15.10 3.03 -2.03
CA ASN A 65 16.14 2.36 -1.28
C ASN A 65 15.72 2.20 0.18
N LEU A 66 14.61 1.48 0.42
CA LEU A 66 14.26 1.08 1.78
C LEU A 66 15.40 0.25 2.37
N GLY A 67 16.10 0.83 3.34
CA GLY A 67 17.06 0.12 4.16
C GLY A 67 16.34 -0.66 5.27
N TYR A 68 17.04 -1.66 5.80
CA TYR A 68 16.55 -2.43 6.94
C TYR A 68 16.40 -1.57 8.22
N ASP A 69 17.06 -0.41 8.28
CA ASP A 69 16.97 0.59 9.35
C ASP A 69 15.52 0.99 9.68
N LYS A 70 14.64 1.01 8.67
CA LYS A 70 13.23 1.39 8.84
C LYS A 70 12.39 0.31 9.54
N LEU A 71 12.86 -0.94 9.53
CA LEU A 71 12.21 -2.07 10.20
C LEU A 71 12.82 -2.35 11.58
N GLU A 72 14.01 -1.80 11.87
CA GLU A 72 14.67 -1.93 13.17
C GLU A 72 14.01 -1.07 14.27
N ALA A 73 13.31 -0.02 13.88
CA ALA A 73 12.54 0.82 14.78
C ALA A 73 11.36 0.04 15.38
N LYS A 74 11.59 -0.57 16.54
CA LYS A 74 10.63 -1.47 17.20
C LYS A 74 9.29 -0.82 17.52
N ASP A 75 9.25 0.49 17.69
CA ASP A 75 8.01 1.25 17.92
C ASP A 75 7.17 1.45 16.65
N GLY A 76 7.63 0.93 15.50
CA GLY A 76 6.97 1.06 14.20
C GLY A 76 7.12 2.44 13.56
N SER A 77 7.84 3.38 14.18
CA SER A 77 8.01 4.76 13.68
C SER A 77 8.56 4.80 12.26
N GLY A 78 9.59 4.00 11.97
CA GLY A 78 10.21 3.94 10.64
C GLY A 78 9.21 3.59 9.52
N LEU A 79 8.35 2.60 9.74
CA LEU A 79 7.33 2.22 8.76
C LEU A 79 6.16 3.21 8.73
N ARG A 80 5.79 3.79 9.88
CA ARG A 80 4.76 4.84 9.93
C ARG A 80 5.16 6.08 9.16
N ASP A 81 6.40 6.55 9.30
CA ASP A 81 6.94 7.71 8.56
C ASP A 81 6.85 7.51 7.05
N ILE A 82 7.10 6.28 6.60
CA ILE A 82 7.01 5.88 5.20
C ILE A 82 5.57 5.88 4.72
N LEU A 83 4.67 5.24 5.46
CA LEU A 83 3.26 5.16 5.11
C LEU A 83 2.59 6.54 5.13
N ALA A 84 3.03 7.42 6.03
CA ALA A 84 2.54 8.78 6.16
C ALA A 84 2.76 9.62 4.89
N LEU A 85 3.76 9.29 4.05
CA LEU A 85 3.94 9.95 2.75
C LEU A 85 2.77 9.71 1.78
N PHE A 86 1.99 8.65 1.97
CA PHE A 86 0.82 8.33 1.15
C PHE A 86 -0.47 8.90 1.72
N ALA A 87 -0.45 9.42 2.95
CA ALA A 87 -1.61 10.04 3.58
C ALA A 87 -1.69 11.52 3.22
N ALA A 88 -2.81 11.94 2.62
CA ALA A 88 -3.09 13.35 2.43
C ALA A 88 -3.24 14.06 3.79
N ALA A 89 -3.06 15.38 3.80
CA ALA A 89 -3.05 16.15 5.06
C ALA A 89 -4.38 16.10 5.83
N ASP A 90 -5.48 15.93 5.10
CA ASP A 90 -6.86 15.85 5.55
C ASP A 90 -7.35 14.41 5.82
N ASP A 91 -6.55 13.39 5.48
CA ASP A 91 -6.94 11.99 5.62
C ASP A 91 -6.69 11.47 7.05
N VAL A 92 -7.48 11.99 8.00
CA VAL A 92 -7.37 11.66 9.43
C VAL A 92 -7.56 10.17 9.68
N ARG A 93 -8.46 9.52 8.93
CA ARG A 93 -8.73 8.09 9.06
C ARG A 93 -7.50 7.27 8.66
N LEU A 94 -6.89 7.56 7.52
CA LEU A 94 -5.69 6.85 7.07
C LEU A 94 -4.53 7.08 8.05
N ARG A 95 -4.35 8.29 8.57
CA ARG A 95 -3.34 8.58 9.60
C ARG A 95 -3.54 7.76 10.87
N ARG A 96 -4.77 7.68 11.39
CA ARG A 96 -5.08 6.83 12.54
C ARG A 96 -4.79 5.36 12.27
N GLN A 97 -5.11 4.87 11.07
CA GLN A 97 -4.77 3.50 10.66
C GLN A 97 -3.25 3.29 10.62
N ILE A 98 -2.47 4.28 10.16
CA ILE A 98 -1.01 4.21 10.19
C ILE A 98 -0.50 4.23 11.65
N ASP A 99 -1.02 5.12 12.49
CA ASP A 99 -0.64 5.26 13.90
C ASP A 99 -0.95 4.01 14.71
N SER A 100 -1.97 3.25 14.30
CA SER A 100 -2.35 1.97 14.90
C SER A 100 -1.26 0.91 14.82
N LEU A 101 -0.26 1.05 13.94
CA LEU A 101 0.94 0.21 13.95
C LEU A 101 1.83 0.60 15.12
N ILE A 102 1.70 -0.11 16.24
CA ILE A 102 2.34 0.24 17.50
C ILE A 102 3.69 -0.46 17.74
N HIS A 103 3.93 -1.59 17.07
CA HIS A 103 5.16 -2.35 17.26
C HIS A 103 5.54 -3.17 16.03
N ILE A 104 6.83 -3.24 15.75
CA ILE A 104 7.44 -4.11 14.74
C ILE A 104 8.56 -4.88 15.40
N ASP A 105 8.62 -6.19 15.15
CA ASP A 105 9.77 -7.02 15.55
C ASP A 105 10.24 -7.83 14.36
N THR A 106 11.54 -7.81 14.10
CA THR A 106 12.15 -8.56 13.00
C THR A 106 13.17 -9.54 13.53
N ARG A 107 13.05 -10.80 13.14
CA ARG A 107 14.01 -11.84 13.53
C ARG A 107 14.47 -12.69 12.35
N PRO A 108 15.76 -13.05 12.28
CA PRO A 108 16.24 -13.97 11.25
C PRO A 108 15.63 -15.36 11.47
N VAL A 109 15.11 -15.96 10.41
CA VAL A 109 14.50 -17.30 10.44
C VAL A 109 15.00 -18.16 9.29
N THR A 110 15.12 -19.46 9.55
CA THR A 110 15.33 -20.46 8.50
C THR A 110 14.02 -21.21 8.28
N ARG A 111 13.57 -21.30 7.02
CA ARG A 111 12.32 -21.97 6.64
C ARG A 111 12.52 -22.78 5.37
N LYS A 112 11.68 -23.81 5.20
CA LYS A 112 11.56 -24.55 3.94
C LYS A 112 10.87 -23.65 2.91
N LEU A 113 11.47 -23.52 1.72
CA LEU A 113 10.91 -22.71 0.65
C LEU A 113 9.80 -23.47 -0.11
N PRO A 114 8.65 -22.84 -0.39
CA PRO A 114 7.55 -23.44 -1.13
C PRO A 114 7.88 -23.55 -2.62
N GLY A 115 7.28 -24.54 -3.31
CA GLY A 115 7.30 -24.63 -4.77
C GLY A 115 8.51 -25.28 -5.42
N GLN A 116 9.44 -25.87 -4.66
CA GLN A 116 10.55 -26.64 -5.22
C GLN A 116 10.39 -28.15 -4.98
N SER A 117 10.71 -28.95 -6.00
CA SER A 117 10.67 -30.42 -5.95
C SER A 117 11.68 -31.01 -4.95
N GLN A 118 12.73 -30.27 -4.64
CA GLN A 118 13.75 -30.63 -3.65
C GLN A 118 13.62 -29.77 -2.38
N LEU A 119 13.94 -30.37 -1.23
CA LEU A 119 13.86 -29.73 0.08
C LEU A 119 14.96 -28.67 0.21
N ARG A 120 14.64 -27.40 -0.08
CA ARG A 120 15.55 -26.27 0.10
C ARG A 120 15.16 -25.44 1.31
N PHE A 121 16.13 -25.19 2.17
CA PHE A 121 16.00 -24.24 3.28
C PHE A 121 16.57 -22.89 2.83
N GLY A 122 15.79 -21.83 3.03
CA GLY A 122 16.24 -20.46 2.86
C GLY A 122 16.53 -19.81 4.21
N ARG A 123 17.33 -18.74 4.19
CA ARG A 123 17.39 -17.75 5.28
C ARG A 123 16.53 -16.54 4.91
N GLY A 124 15.71 -16.12 5.84
CA GLY A 124 14.78 -15.02 5.67
C GLY A 124 14.58 -14.25 6.96
N ILE A 125 13.66 -13.31 6.92
CA ILE A 125 13.30 -12.47 8.06
C ILE A 125 11.83 -12.73 8.36
N GLU A 126 11.53 -13.04 9.61
CA GLU A 126 10.16 -13.00 10.11
C GLU A 126 9.90 -11.59 10.63
N CYS A 127 8.86 -10.93 10.12
CA CYS A 127 8.42 -9.61 10.52
C CYS A 127 7.09 -9.73 11.26
N VAL A 128 7.10 -9.39 12.54
CA VAL A 128 5.93 -9.39 13.41
C VAL A 128 5.43 -7.96 13.51
N LEU A 129 4.25 -7.71 12.94
CA LEU A 129 3.58 -6.41 12.92
C LEU A 129 2.47 -6.44 13.96
N THR A 130 2.53 -5.53 14.94
CA THR A 130 1.50 -5.42 15.97
C THR A 130 0.67 -4.18 15.73
N VAL A 131 -0.63 -4.38 15.54
CA VAL A 131 -1.58 -3.33 15.25
C VAL A 131 -2.59 -3.22 16.39
N ASP A 132 -2.77 -2.01 16.92
CA ASP A 132 -3.83 -1.70 17.87
C ASP A 132 -5.16 -1.51 17.14
N GLU A 133 -6.09 -2.44 17.36
CA GLU A 133 -7.39 -2.42 16.67
C GLU A 133 -8.24 -1.20 17.04
N ALA A 134 -7.98 -0.55 18.17
CA ALA A 134 -8.69 0.67 18.56
C ALA A 134 -8.47 1.82 17.55
N GLY A 135 -7.32 1.86 16.87
CA GLY A 135 -6.98 2.89 15.87
C GLY A 135 -7.57 2.64 14.48
N LEU A 136 -8.25 1.52 14.25
CA LEU A 136 -8.77 1.14 12.93
C LEU A 136 -10.24 1.53 12.70
N ASP A 137 -10.90 2.17 13.67
CA ASP A 137 -12.28 2.64 13.58
C ASP A 137 -13.26 1.53 13.12
N GLY A 138 -13.14 0.32 13.69
CA GLY A 138 -13.97 -0.84 13.35
C GLY A 138 -13.59 -1.56 12.03
N THR A 139 -12.53 -1.10 11.36
CA THR A 139 -11.99 -1.76 10.16
C THR A 139 -11.15 -2.97 10.57
N SER A 140 -11.26 -4.07 9.83
CA SER A 140 -10.42 -5.25 10.10
C SER A 140 -8.93 -4.95 9.89
N PRO A 141 -8.05 -5.31 10.84
CA PRO A 141 -6.59 -5.17 10.70
C PRO A 141 -6.00 -6.03 9.59
N TYR A 142 -6.76 -7.01 9.08
CA TYR A 142 -6.29 -7.97 8.09
C TYR A 142 -5.84 -7.32 6.78
N LEU A 143 -6.64 -6.41 6.21
CA LEU A 143 -6.29 -5.75 4.94
C LEU A 143 -5.03 -4.89 5.10
N PHE A 144 -4.95 -4.15 6.21
CA PHE A 144 -3.77 -3.34 6.51
C PHE A 144 -2.53 -4.22 6.66
N GLY A 145 -2.60 -5.31 7.44
CA GLY A 145 -1.51 -6.27 7.57
C GLY A 145 -1.11 -6.94 6.26
N MET A 146 -2.06 -7.24 5.38
CA MET A 146 -1.77 -7.78 4.04
C MET A 146 -1.01 -6.77 3.17
N ILE A 147 -1.40 -5.50 3.20
CA ILE A 147 -0.69 -4.43 2.48
C ILE A 147 0.75 -4.33 3.00
N LEU A 148 0.94 -4.36 4.32
CA LEU A 148 2.28 -4.29 4.94
C LEU A 148 3.12 -5.54 4.62
N GLU A 149 2.52 -6.72 4.58
CA GLU A 149 3.20 -7.96 4.19
C GLU A 149 3.78 -7.86 2.78
N HIS A 150 2.97 -7.42 1.82
CA HIS A 150 3.42 -7.18 0.45
C HIS A 150 4.45 -6.04 0.37
N TYR A 151 4.28 -4.99 1.17
CA TYR A 151 5.21 -3.87 1.22
C TYR A 151 6.59 -4.30 1.72
N VAL A 152 6.67 -5.04 2.82
CA VAL A 152 7.95 -5.53 3.37
C VAL A 152 8.63 -6.49 2.40
N ALA A 153 7.89 -7.43 1.80
CA ALA A 153 8.44 -8.36 0.82
C ALA A 153 9.03 -7.66 -0.41
N ARG A 154 8.45 -6.54 -0.85
CA ARG A 154 8.97 -5.76 -1.98
C ARG A 154 10.36 -5.19 -1.73
N HIS A 155 10.72 -4.93 -0.49
CA HIS A 155 11.97 -4.25 -0.14
C HIS A 155 13.10 -5.20 0.27
N VAL A 156 12.79 -6.48 0.46
CA VAL A 156 13.78 -7.52 0.70
C VAL A 156 14.37 -8.04 -0.62
N SER A 157 15.66 -8.38 -0.59
CA SER A 157 16.39 -8.94 -1.74
C SER A 157 15.74 -10.23 -2.24
N THR A 158 15.80 -10.48 -3.55
CA THR A 158 15.37 -11.75 -4.17
C THR A 158 16.09 -12.98 -3.60
N HIS A 159 17.27 -12.83 -2.99
CA HIS A 159 18.01 -13.93 -2.36
C HIS A 159 17.53 -14.28 -0.94
N SER A 160 16.56 -13.54 -0.41
CA SER A 160 15.97 -13.76 0.89
C SER A 160 14.45 -13.84 0.79
N PHE A 161 13.82 -14.32 1.85
CA PHE A 161 12.37 -14.34 1.97
C PHE A 161 11.92 -13.57 3.21
N THR A 162 10.67 -13.17 3.20
CA THR A 162 9.98 -12.57 4.33
C THR A 162 8.85 -13.48 4.77
N GLN A 163 8.61 -13.53 6.08
CA GLN A 163 7.43 -14.15 6.65
C GLN A 163 6.76 -13.13 7.56
N SER A 164 5.57 -12.67 7.22
CA SER A 164 4.89 -11.66 8.02
C SER A 164 3.87 -12.29 8.96
N VAL A 165 3.81 -11.76 10.18
CA VAL A 165 2.85 -12.15 11.22
C VAL A 165 2.14 -10.89 11.69
N LEU A 166 0.83 -10.84 11.55
CA LEU A 166 0.01 -9.77 12.11
C LEU A 166 -0.47 -10.19 13.51
N ARG A 167 -0.22 -9.32 14.48
CA ARG A 167 -0.68 -9.45 15.86
C ARG A 167 -1.50 -8.24 16.29
N SER A 168 -2.33 -8.46 17.29
CA SER A 168 -3.11 -7.44 17.97
C SER A 168 -2.97 -7.64 19.48
N PRO A 169 -2.80 -6.58 20.27
CA PRO A 169 -2.82 -6.68 21.73
C PRO A 169 -4.14 -7.26 22.26
N GLN A 170 -5.26 -7.04 21.54
CA GLN A 170 -6.58 -7.47 21.96
C GLN A 170 -6.84 -8.96 21.70
N ARG A 171 -6.29 -9.53 20.61
CA ARG A 171 -6.63 -10.89 20.14
C ARG A 171 -5.43 -11.82 19.94
N GLY A 172 -4.21 -11.35 20.13
CA GLY A 172 -3.00 -12.14 19.90
C GLY A 172 -2.63 -12.23 18.43
N GLU A 173 -2.29 -13.42 17.92
CA GLU A 173 -1.96 -13.63 16.51
C GLU A 173 -3.22 -13.64 15.65
N LEU A 174 -3.29 -12.70 14.70
CA LEU A 174 -4.44 -12.54 13.80
C LEU A 174 -4.24 -13.28 12.49
N MET A 175 -3.02 -13.21 11.93
CA MET A 175 -2.70 -13.83 10.66
C MET A 175 -1.19 -14.09 10.55
N ARG A 176 -0.84 -15.21 9.93
CA ARG A 176 0.53 -15.52 9.52
C ARG A 176 0.52 -15.89 8.04
N TRP A 177 1.16 -15.06 7.23
CA TRP A 177 1.25 -15.32 5.81
C TRP A 177 2.33 -16.36 5.51
N PRO A 178 2.19 -17.13 4.41
CA PRO A 178 3.25 -18.01 3.94
C PRO A 178 4.51 -17.20 3.59
N VAL A 179 5.64 -17.89 3.51
CA VAL A 179 6.90 -17.23 3.12
C VAL A 179 6.79 -16.63 1.72
N ARG A 180 7.23 -15.38 1.57
CA ARG A 180 7.27 -14.68 0.29
C ARG A 180 8.69 -14.30 -0.06
N THR A 181 9.14 -14.70 -1.25
CA THR A 181 10.44 -14.31 -1.79
C THR A 181 10.49 -12.79 -1.98
N GLY A 182 11.63 -12.18 -1.66
CA GLY A 182 11.86 -10.77 -1.97
C GLY A 182 11.76 -10.50 -3.47
N THR A 183 11.30 -9.31 -3.85
CA THR A 183 11.19 -8.92 -5.27
C THR A 183 12.20 -7.86 -5.69
N ARG A 184 13.06 -7.42 -4.77
CA ARG A 184 14.13 -6.46 -5.06
C ARG A 184 15.28 -7.17 -5.76
N SER A 185 15.37 -6.98 -7.09
CA SER A 185 16.54 -7.39 -7.86
C SER A 185 17.78 -6.69 -7.28
N ALA A 186 18.81 -7.46 -6.99
CA ALA A 186 20.15 -6.90 -6.84
C ALA A 186 20.58 -6.46 -8.24
N ALA A 187 20.71 -5.15 -8.46
CA ALA A 187 21.41 -4.60 -9.61
C ALA A 187 22.87 -4.40 -9.22
#